data_AF-A0A3D0JYG7-F1
#
_entry.id   AF-A0A3D0JYG7-F1
#
_cell.length_a   1.000
_cell.length_b   1.000
_cell.length_c   1.000
_cell.angle_alpha   90.00
_cell.angle_beta   90.00
_cell.angle_gamma   90.00
#
_symmetry.space_group_name_H-M   'P 1'
#
loop_
_entity.id
_entity.type
_entity.pdbx_description
1 polymer ?
#
loop_
_entity_poly.entity_id
_entity_poly.type
_entity_poly.pdbx_seq_one_letter_code
_entity_poly.pdbx_strand_id
1 'polypeptide(L)'
;MPKYKCHKQVWALKIREVAQGVAPAEHTGGSWLLVPENDRYAAIEVAHDWYARHKPEAGGYYVVYNDGYSSYSPAEAFESGYHPVDVGCSSFVGSSDQSIEQEIQAKGLTAPRITPVDIEANIASEHYFTAADGARMSSHGNHPIHNLNTGSLGLLTFCVLVLRNGFTVTGESACASPENFDAEIGRKIARENAIDKVWPLMGYALKERLSGE
;
A
#
# COMPACT_ATOMS: atom_id res chain seq x y z
N MET A 1 4.16 -10.89 -4.38
CA MET A 1 3.43 -10.33 -5.54
C MET A 1 2.30 -9.43 -5.03
N PRO A 2 1.95 -8.34 -5.73
CA PRO A 2 0.76 -7.54 -5.43
C PRO A 2 -0.51 -8.40 -5.52
N LYS A 3 -1.52 -8.10 -4.68
CA LYS A 3 -2.80 -8.79 -4.69
C LYS A 3 -3.84 -7.97 -5.46
N TYR A 4 -4.76 -8.66 -6.11
CA TYR A 4 -5.90 -8.08 -6.82
C TYR A 4 -7.17 -8.88 -6.51
N LYS A 5 -8.33 -8.25 -6.65
CA LYS A 5 -9.64 -8.84 -6.39
C LYS A 5 -10.63 -8.46 -7.48
N CYS A 6 -11.29 -9.49 -7.99
CA CYS A 6 -12.56 -9.41 -8.68
C CYS A 6 -13.62 -10.11 -7.82
N HIS A 7 -14.19 -11.24 -8.29
CA HIS A 7 -14.91 -12.23 -7.49
C HIS A 7 -13.99 -13.10 -6.61
N LYS A 8 -12.73 -13.33 -7.03
CA LYS A 8 -11.71 -14.08 -6.29
C LYS A 8 -10.48 -13.20 -6.06
N GLN A 9 -9.71 -13.50 -5.01
CA GLN A 9 -8.41 -12.88 -4.78
C GLN A 9 -7.33 -13.61 -5.57
N VAL A 10 -6.46 -12.85 -6.22
CA VAL A 10 -5.32 -13.35 -7.01
C VAL A 10 -4.08 -12.52 -6.72
N TRP A 11 -2.92 -13.05 -7.08
CA TRP A 11 -1.66 -12.31 -7.13
C TRP A 11 -1.28 -12.09 -8.57
N ALA A 12 -0.84 -10.88 -8.94
CA ALA A 12 -0.45 -10.62 -10.32
C ALA A 12 0.78 -9.73 -10.46
N LEU A 13 1.56 -9.95 -11.51
CA LEU A 13 2.69 -9.12 -11.90
C LEU A 13 2.59 -8.75 -13.38
N LYS A 14 2.74 -7.46 -13.67
CA LYS A 14 2.83 -6.95 -15.05
C LYS A 14 4.18 -7.33 -15.64
N ILE A 15 4.15 -7.91 -16.83
CA ILE A 15 5.31 -8.46 -17.52
C ILE A 15 5.91 -7.34 -18.40
N ARG A 16 7.16 -6.99 -18.18
CA ARG A 16 7.92 -6.07 -19.05
C ARG A 16 8.48 -6.81 -20.26
N GLU A 17 8.98 -8.02 -20.04
CA GLU A 17 9.66 -8.79 -21.08
C GLU A 17 9.42 -10.29 -20.88
N VAL A 18 9.37 -11.02 -21.99
CA VAL A 18 9.36 -12.48 -22.00
C VAL A 18 10.63 -12.95 -22.70
N ALA A 19 11.50 -13.64 -21.96
CA ALA A 19 12.79 -14.09 -22.45
C ALA A 19 12.88 -15.63 -22.39
N GLN A 20 13.73 -16.19 -23.25
CA GLN A 20 14.01 -17.62 -23.21
C GLN A 20 14.98 -17.92 -22.05
N GLY A 21 14.66 -18.94 -21.24
CA GLY A 21 15.52 -19.36 -20.13
C GLY A 21 16.78 -20.09 -20.59
N VAL A 22 17.74 -20.26 -19.67
CA VAL A 22 19.01 -20.97 -19.92
C VAL A 22 18.91 -22.39 -19.33
N ALA A 23 18.98 -23.43 -20.16
CA ALA A 23 18.83 -24.84 -19.75
C ALA A 23 20.03 -25.37 -18.93
N PRO A 24 19.93 -26.50 -18.17
CA PRO A 24 18.88 -27.55 -18.23
C PRO A 24 18.33 -28.07 -16.86
N ALA A 25 17.18 -28.79 -16.83
CA ALA A 25 17.04 -30.12 -16.14
C ALA A 25 15.62 -30.73 -16.00
N GLU A 26 14.51 -30.02 -15.81
CA GLU A 26 13.28 -30.70 -15.31
C GLU A 26 12.02 -30.59 -16.19
N HIS A 27 12.05 -29.79 -17.26
CA HIS A 27 10.88 -29.56 -18.12
C HIS A 27 11.18 -29.90 -19.58
N THR A 28 10.47 -30.89 -20.12
CA THR A 28 10.50 -31.26 -21.54
C THR A 28 10.14 -30.04 -22.39
N GLY A 29 11.07 -29.53 -23.19
CA GLY A 29 10.85 -28.33 -24.03
C GLY A 29 11.46 -27.01 -23.50
N GLY A 30 12.13 -27.04 -22.34
CA GLY A 30 12.82 -25.87 -21.77
C GLY A 30 11.93 -24.98 -20.90
N SER A 31 12.42 -23.78 -20.59
CA SER A 31 11.74 -22.80 -19.76
C SER A 31 11.80 -21.39 -20.36
N TRP A 32 10.90 -20.55 -19.87
CA TRP A 32 10.79 -19.14 -20.24
C TRP A 32 10.80 -18.28 -18.98
N LEU A 33 11.37 -17.09 -19.09
CA LEU A 33 11.44 -16.12 -18.01
C LEU A 33 10.45 -14.99 -18.30
N LEU A 34 9.52 -14.77 -17.37
CA LEU A 34 8.65 -13.60 -17.35
C LEU A 34 9.31 -12.54 -16.47
N VAL A 35 9.83 -11.49 -17.09
CA VAL A 35 10.51 -10.40 -16.39
C VAL A 35 9.46 -9.38 -15.97
N PRO A 36 9.25 -9.14 -14.66
CA PRO A 36 8.30 -8.14 -14.21
C PRO A 36 8.73 -6.71 -14.56
N GLU A 37 7.77 -5.81 -14.70
CA GLU A 37 8.01 -4.37 -14.83
C GLU A 37 8.52 -3.75 -13.52
N ASN A 38 8.07 -4.29 -12.38
CA ASN A 38 8.55 -3.88 -11.08
C ASN A 38 9.84 -4.64 -10.73
N ASP A 39 10.98 -3.94 -10.81
CA ASP A 39 12.32 -4.47 -10.55
C ASP A 39 12.54 -5.01 -9.12
N ARG A 40 11.58 -4.82 -8.20
CA ARG A 40 11.59 -5.47 -6.88
C ARG A 40 11.30 -6.96 -6.95
N TYR A 41 10.79 -7.47 -8.07
CA TYR A 41 10.50 -8.88 -8.27
C TYR A 41 11.47 -9.50 -9.26
N ALA A 42 12.02 -10.66 -8.87
CA ALA A 42 12.85 -11.47 -9.76
C ALA A 42 12.03 -11.99 -10.96
N ALA A 43 12.73 -12.32 -12.05
CA ALA A 43 12.14 -12.99 -13.20
C ALA A 43 11.49 -14.33 -12.77
N ILE A 44 10.31 -14.60 -13.30
CA ILE A 44 9.54 -15.80 -12.99
C ILE A 44 9.81 -16.83 -14.07
N GLU A 45 10.35 -17.97 -13.68
CA GLU A 45 10.55 -19.08 -14.59
C GLU A 45 9.25 -19.88 -14.76
N VAL A 46 8.83 -20.10 -16.00
CA VAL A 46 7.68 -20.92 -16.36
C VAL A 46 8.10 -22.03 -17.32
N ALA A 47 7.47 -23.20 -17.18
CA ALA A 47 7.71 -24.35 -18.06
C ALA A 47 7.26 -24.05 -19.50
N HIS A 48 7.88 -24.73 -20.47
CA HIS A 48 7.50 -24.63 -21.89
C HIS A 48 6.00 -24.86 -22.12
N ASP A 49 5.41 -25.88 -21.51
CA ASP A 49 3.98 -26.19 -21.69
C ASP A 49 3.07 -25.07 -21.19
N TRP A 50 3.48 -24.38 -20.11
CA TRP A 50 2.77 -23.21 -19.62
C TRP A 50 2.85 -22.07 -20.62
N TYR A 51 4.05 -21.78 -21.14
CA TYR A 51 4.27 -20.75 -22.17
C TYR A 51 3.47 -21.05 -23.43
N ALA A 52 3.52 -22.29 -23.94
CA ALA A 52 2.82 -22.70 -25.15
C ALA A 52 1.29 -22.58 -25.01
N ARG A 53 0.76 -22.87 -23.81
CA ARG A 53 -0.67 -22.74 -23.50
C ARG A 53 -1.11 -21.28 -23.39
N HIS A 54 -0.33 -20.46 -22.68
CA HIS A 54 -0.76 -19.13 -22.27
C HIS A 54 -0.28 -18.00 -23.17
N LYS A 55 0.78 -18.24 -23.97
CA LYS A 55 1.40 -17.30 -24.91
C LYS A 55 1.52 -15.89 -24.33
N PRO A 56 2.26 -15.73 -23.22
CA PRO A 56 2.37 -14.45 -22.54
C PRO A 56 3.05 -13.41 -23.42
N GLU A 57 2.63 -12.16 -23.29
CA GLU A 57 3.20 -11.02 -24.00
C GLU A 57 3.62 -9.93 -23.00
N ALA A 58 4.61 -9.13 -23.39
CA ALA A 58 4.97 -7.91 -22.68
C ALA A 58 3.76 -6.96 -22.59
N GLY A 59 3.59 -6.32 -21.44
CA GLY A 59 2.45 -5.49 -21.10
C GLY A 59 1.30 -6.25 -20.44
N GLY A 60 1.19 -7.58 -20.62
CA GLY A 60 0.18 -8.39 -19.93
C GLY A 60 0.58 -8.81 -18.51
N TYR A 61 -0.26 -9.60 -17.86
CA TYR A 61 -0.11 -10.00 -16.46
C TYR A 61 0.11 -11.50 -16.31
N TYR A 62 1.09 -11.88 -15.49
CA TYR A 62 1.20 -13.21 -14.90
C TYR A 62 0.34 -13.24 -13.63
N VAL A 63 -0.64 -14.15 -13.57
CA VAL A 63 -1.64 -14.23 -12.50
C VAL A 63 -1.55 -15.57 -11.79
N VAL A 64 -1.57 -15.55 -10.45
CA VAL A 64 -1.54 -16.73 -9.59
C VAL A 64 -2.76 -16.74 -8.68
N TYR A 65 -3.44 -17.87 -8.62
CA TYR A 65 -4.63 -18.10 -7.79
C TYR A 65 -4.25 -18.79 -6.47
N ASN A 66 -5.18 -18.79 -5.51
CA ASN A 66 -4.93 -19.31 -4.16
C ASN A 66 -4.65 -20.82 -4.09
N ASP A 67 -5.08 -21.57 -5.10
CA ASP A 67 -4.81 -23.01 -5.24
C ASP A 67 -3.45 -23.30 -5.92
N GLY A 68 -2.67 -22.27 -6.25
CA GLY A 68 -1.41 -22.38 -6.96
C GLY A 68 -1.55 -22.48 -8.48
N TYR A 69 -2.78 -22.48 -9.02
CA TYR A 69 -2.98 -22.36 -10.46
C TYR A 69 -2.45 -21.01 -10.95
N SER A 70 -1.84 -20.97 -12.13
CA SER A 70 -1.34 -19.74 -12.74
C SER A 70 -1.78 -19.61 -14.19
N SER A 71 -2.00 -18.37 -14.63
CA SER A 71 -2.44 -18.04 -15.98
C SER A 71 -1.86 -16.70 -16.46
N TYR A 72 -2.03 -16.43 -17.74
CA TYR A 72 -1.78 -15.14 -18.35
C TYR A 72 -3.09 -14.38 -18.55
N SER A 73 -3.04 -13.05 -18.42
CA SER A 73 -4.15 -12.15 -18.75
C SER A 73 -3.66 -10.91 -19.50
N PRO A 74 -4.25 -10.54 -20.64
CA PRO A 74 -3.95 -9.27 -21.31
C PRO A 74 -4.24 -8.06 -20.42
N ALA A 75 -3.49 -6.97 -20.60
CA ALA A 75 -3.61 -5.77 -19.75
C ALA A 75 -5.06 -5.25 -19.66
N GLU A 76 -5.72 -5.05 -20.80
CA GLU A 76 -7.09 -4.53 -20.87
C GLU A 76 -8.08 -5.43 -20.14
N ALA A 77 -7.99 -6.75 -20.35
CA ALA A 77 -8.87 -7.72 -19.70
C ALA A 77 -8.62 -7.82 -18.19
N PHE A 78 -7.36 -7.68 -17.77
CA PHE A 78 -6.99 -7.73 -16.35
C PHE A 78 -7.42 -6.45 -15.63
N GLU A 79 -7.00 -5.29 -16.14
CA GLU A 79 -7.21 -3.98 -15.49
C GLU A 79 -8.69 -3.56 -15.49
N SER A 80 -9.51 -4.02 -16.45
CA SER A 80 -10.96 -3.77 -16.46
C SER A 80 -11.73 -4.61 -15.42
N GLY A 81 -11.20 -5.77 -15.02
CA GLY A 81 -11.91 -6.73 -14.16
C GLY A 81 -11.33 -6.93 -12.77
N TYR A 82 -10.07 -6.55 -12.55
CA TYR A 82 -9.33 -6.76 -11.31
C TYR A 82 -8.90 -5.44 -10.68
N HIS A 83 -9.21 -5.27 -9.41
CA HIS A 83 -8.79 -4.11 -8.64
C HIS A 83 -7.71 -4.50 -7.63
N PRO A 84 -6.68 -3.68 -7.40
CA PRO A 84 -5.68 -3.97 -6.38
C PRO A 84 -6.36 -4.17 -5.02
N VAL A 85 -5.96 -5.23 -4.32
CA VAL A 85 -6.31 -5.44 -2.92
C VAL A 85 -5.20 -4.85 -2.11
N ASP A 86 -5.51 -3.86 -1.29
CA ASP A 86 -4.57 -3.32 -0.33
C ASP A 86 -4.04 -4.46 0.55
N VAL A 87 -2.79 -4.83 0.30
CA VAL A 87 -2.02 -5.70 1.18
C VAL A 87 -1.49 -4.78 2.29
N GLY A 88 -2.38 -4.33 3.17
CA GLY A 88 -2.03 -3.67 4.43
C GLY A 88 -0.91 -2.64 4.32
N CYS A 89 -1.15 -1.58 3.55
CA CYS A 89 -0.41 -0.32 3.63
C CYS A 89 -1.39 0.69 3.05
N SER A 90 -1.98 1.55 3.89
CA SER A 90 -3.01 2.47 3.41
C SER A 90 -2.42 3.33 2.27
N SER A 91 -3.27 3.46 1.26
CA SER A 91 -3.34 4.55 0.30
C SER A 91 -2.10 5.42 0.13
N PHE A 92 -1.31 5.11 -0.90
CA PHE A 92 -0.64 6.18 -1.65
C PHE A 92 -1.72 6.96 -2.43
N VAL A 93 -2.47 7.81 -1.72
CA VAL A 93 -3.40 8.78 -2.28
C VAL A 93 -2.74 10.16 -2.17
N GLY A 94 -1.63 10.31 -2.89
CA GLY A 94 -0.93 11.60 -2.98
C GLY A 94 -1.41 12.50 -4.13
N SER A 95 -2.44 12.09 -4.91
CA SER A 95 -2.80 12.79 -6.16
C SER A 95 -4.29 12.86 -6.51
N SER A 96 -5.22 12.33 -5.71
CA SER A 96 -6.66 12.37 -6.06
C SER A 96 -7.43 13.55 -5.45
N ASP A 97 -6.94 14.16 -4.39
CA ASP A 97 -7.81 15.08 -3.63
C ASP A 97 -8.00 16.43 -4.33
N GLN A 98 -6.97 16.92 -5.03
CA GLN A 98 -7.09 18.14 -5.82
C GLN A 98 -7.95 17.96 -7.08
N SER A 99 -7.84 16.81 -7.75
CA SER A 99 -8.64 16.53 -8.96
C SER A 99 -10.12 16.34 -8.62
N ILE A 100 -10.43 15.69 -7.50
CA ILE A 100 -11.80 15.52 -7.01
C ILE A 100 -12.39 16.88 -6.59
N GLU A 101 -11.66 17.73 -5.87
CA GLU A 101 -12.19 19.05 -5.47
C GLU A 101 -12.45 19.95 -6.69
N GLN A 102 -11.58 19.92 -7.71
CA GLN A 102 -11.84 20.62 -8.98
C GLN A 102 -13.11 20.13 -9.66
N GLU A 103 -13.38 18.83 -9.65
CA GLU A 103 -14.61 18.27 -10.22
C GLU A 103 -15.86 18.69 -9.44
N ILE A 104 -15.79 18.71 -8.10
CA ILE A 104 -16.89 19.17 -7.23
C ILE A 104 -17.22 20.63 -7.51
N GLN A 105 -16.19 21.48 -7.66
CA GLN A 105 -16.35 22.88 -8.01
C GLN A 105 -16.92 23.06 -9.43
N ALA A 106 -16.43 22.30 -10.41
CA ALA A 106 -16.95 22.31 -11.78
C ALA A 106 -18.44 21.91 -11.84
N LYS A 107 -18.89 21.03 -10.92
CA LYS A 107 -20.29 20.64 -10.75
C LYS A 107 -21.15 21.65 -9.98
N GLY A 108 -20.58 22.76 -9.51
CA GLY A 108 -21.30 23.83 -8.80
C GLY A 108 -21.78 23.42 -7.40
N LEU A 109 -21.16 22.40 -6.79
CA LEU A 109 -21.53 21.94 -5.46
C LEU A 109 -20.88 22.84 -4.40
N THR A 110 -21.66 23.71 -3.75
CA THR A 110 -21.17 24.77 -2.84
C THR A 110 -21.41 24.50 -1.36
N ALA A 111 -21.98 23.36 -0.99
CA ALA A 111 -22.21 23.00 0.41
C ALA A 111 -20.88 22.96 1.20
N PRO A 112 -20.87 23.44 2.47
CA PRO A 112 -19.68 23.37 3.32
C PRO A 112 -19.13 21.95 3.40
N ARG A 113 -17.82 21.81 3.25
CA ARG A 113 -17.09 20.53 3.32
C ARG A 113 -15.69 20.77 3.86
N ILE A 114 -15.08 19.70 4.36
CA ILE A 114 -13.67 19.69 4.73
C ILE A 114 -12.85 19.48 3.46
N THR A 115 -11.75 20.22 3.33
CA THR A 115 -10.78 20.07 2.24
C THR A 115 -9.43 19.57 2.78
N PRO A 116 -8.52 19.10 1.91
CA PRO A 116 -7.17 18.73 2.35
C PRO A 116 -6.43 19.89 3.02
N VAL A 117 -6.67 21.12 2.57
CA VAL A 117 -6.09 22.33 3.17
C VAL A 117 -6.59 22.53 4.60
N ASP A 118 -7.87 22.23 4.86
CA ASP A 118 -8.42 22.32 6.22
C ASP A 118 -7.81 21.28 7.15
N ILE A 119 -7.60 20.05 6.67
CA ILE A 119 -6.94 18.98 7.42
C ILE A 119 -5.53 19.41 7.83
N GLU A 120 -4.71 19.82 6.86
CA GLU A 120 -3.33 20.28 7.09
C GLU A 120 -3.29 21.50 8.02
N ALA A 121 -4.20 22.46 7.82
CA ALA A 121 -4.30 23.61 8.70
C ALA A 121 -4.68 23.22 10.13
N ASN A 122 -5.41 22.13 10.35
CA ASN A 122 -5.82 21.71 11.69
C ASN A 122 -4.74 20.95 12.47
N ILE A 123 -3.65 20.53 11.81
CA ILE A 123 -2.50 19.88 12.47
C ILE A 123 -1.64 20.95 13.14
N ALA A 124 -1.40 20.80 14.44
CA ALA A 124 -0.56 21.72 15.23
C ALA A 124 0.89 21.23 15.36
N SER A 125 1.10 19.91 15.47
CA SER A 125 2.44 19.30 15.46
C SER A 125 2.38 17.82 15.09
N GLU A 126 3.51 17.28 14.64
CA GLU A 126 3.66 15.88 14.23
C GLU A 126 4.87 15.27 14.92
N HIS A 127 4.70 14.05 15.44
CA HIS A 127 5.74 13.34 16.20
C HIS A 127 5.89 11.93 15.66
N TYR A 128 7.12 11.46 15.49
CA TYR A 128 7.42 10.13 14.94
C TYR A 128 8.34 9.35 15.86
N PHE A 129 8.06 8.06 16.01
CA PHE A 129 8.90 7.13 16.76
C PHE A 129 8.59 5.70 16.34
N THR A 130 9.52 4.77 16.57
CA THR A 130 9.22 3.35 16.44
C THR A 130 8.64 2.77 17.72
N ALA A 131 7.95 1.63 17.66
CA ALA A 131 7.53 0.92 18.86
C ALA A 131 8.72 0.58 19.78
N ALA A 132 9.90 0.35 19.19
CA ALA A 132 11.15 0.14 19.91
C ALA A 132 11.57 1.38 20.72
N ASP A 133 11.46 2.59 20.14
CA ASP A 133 11.76 3.83 20.84
C ASP A 133 10.80 4.09 21.99
N GLY A 134 9.50 3.83 21.78
CA GLY A 134 8.49 3.90 22.85
C GLY A 134 8.77 2.91 23.97
N ALA A 135 9.12 1.67 23.64
CA ALA A 135 9.45 0.63 24.62
C ALA A 135 10.72 0.97 25.44
N ARG A 136 11.74 1.57 24.82
CA ARG A 136 12.97 2.03 25.52
C ARG A 136 12.69 3.08 26.57
N MET A 137 11.74 3.97 26.30
CA MET A 137 11.47 5.12 27.16
C MET A 137 10.36 4.87 28.17
N SER A 138 9.72 3.69 28.12
CA SER A 138 8.70 3.30 29.08
C SER A 138 9.30 2.85 30.40
N SER A 139 8.92 3.52 31.50
CA SER A 139 9.21 3.06 32.87
C SER A 139 8.53 1.72 33.22
N HIS A 140 7.56 1.30 32.41
CA HIS A 140 6.85 0.03 32.53
C HIS A 140 7.29 -0.98 31.46
N GLY A 141 8.35 -0.69 30.69
CA GLY A 141 8.89 -1.60 29.69
C GLY A 141 9.51 -2.85 30.32
N ASN A 142 9.37 -4.00 29.66
CA ASN A 142 9.99 -5.26 30.09
C ASN A 142 11.52 -5.21 29.94
N HIS A 143 12.26 -4.67 30.91
CA HIS A 143 13.73 -4.69 30.88
C HIS A 143 14.32 -6.05 31.31
N PRO A 144 15.41 -6.54 30.67
CA PRO A 144 16.12 -5.96 29.53
C PRO A 144 15.66 -6.56 28.19
N ILE A 145 15.23 -5.71 27.24
CA ILE A 145 14.94 -6.16 25.88
C ILE A 145 16.23 -6.07 25.06
N HIS A 146 16.95 -7.18 24.92
CA HIS A 146 18.03 -7.29 23.96
C HIS A 146 17.45 -7.19 22.52
N ASN A 147 18.09 -6.41 21.64
CA ASN A 147 17.74 -6.28 20.20
C ASN A 147 16.45 -5.51 19.81
N LEU A 148 16.06 -4.47 20.55
CA LEU A 148 14.90 -3.62 20.17
C LEU A 148 15.01 -2.97 18.77
N ASN A 149 16.23 -2.62 18.33
CA ASN A 149 16.45 -1.98 17.02
C ASN A 149 16.30 -2.93 15.83
N THR A 150 16.36 -4.24 16.04
CA THR A 150 16.40 -5.26 14.97
C THR A 150 15.24 -6.26 15.04
N GLY A 151 14.42 -6.20 16.10
CA GLY A 151 13.20 -6.99 16.24
C GLY A 151 11.95 -6.30 15.68
N SER A 152 10.81 -6.97 15.75
CA SER A 152 9.52 -6.51 15.19
C SER A 152 9.10 -5.11 15.65
N LEU A 153 9.54 -4.66 16.83
CA LEU A 153 9.24 -3.31 17.34
C LEU A 153 9.99 -2.19 16.61
N GLY A 154 11.17 -2.46 16.03
CA GLY A 154 11.90 -1.50 15.20
C GLY A 154 11.27 -1.29 13.83
N LEU A 155 10.40 -2.22 13.39
CA LEU A 155 9.72 -2.20 12.10
C LEU A 155 8.37 -1.49 12.12
N LEU A 156 7.88 -1.14 13.31
CA LEU A 156 6.60 -0.48 13.51
C LEU A 156 6.83 1.01 13.78
N THR A 157 6.52 1.85 12.80
CA THR A 157 6.61 3.31 12.88
C THR A 157 5.27 3.91 13.27
N PHE A 158 5.27 4.82 14.24
CA PHE A 158 4.12 5.63 14.63
C PHE A 158 4.28 7.06 14.12
N CYS A 159 3.14 7.66 13.76
CA CYS A 159 2.95 9.09 13.62
C CYS A 159 1.90 9.52 14.64
N VAL A 160 2.16 10.58 15.40
CA VAL A 160 1.20 11.20 16.31
C VAL A 160 1.00 12.64 15.86
N LEU A 161 -0.20 12.93 15.38
CA LEU A 161 -0.66 14.27 15.06
C LEU A 161 -1.35 14.86 16.28
N VAL A 162 -0.92 16.05 16.69
CA VAL A 162 -1.66 16.86 17.67
C VAL A 162 -2.47 17.88 16.88
N LEU A 163 -3.79 17.84 16.99
CA LEU A 163 -4.69 18.79 16.35
C LEU A 163 -4.74 20.11 17.13
N ARG A 164 -5.19 21.20 16.50
CA ARG A 164 -5.28 22.54 17.14
C ARG A 164 -6.11 22.60 18.42
N ASN A 165 -7.07 21.68 18.58
CA ASN A 165 -7.86 21.57 19.80
C ASN A 165 -7.20 20.71 20.91
N GLY A 166 -5.98 20.24 20.70
CA GLY A 166 -5.24 19.38 21.62
C GLY A 166 -5.57 17.89 21.50
N PHE A 167 -6.51 17.49 20.64
CA PHE A 167 -6.81 16.09 20.40
C PHE A 167 -5.67 15.41 19.63
N THR A 168 -5.31 14.19 20.01
CA THR A 168 -4.25 13.43 19.35
C THR A 168 -4.81 12.36 18.44
N VAL A 169 -4.30 12.28 17.22
CA VAL A 169 -4.61 11.23 16.25
C VAL A 169 -3.34 10.48 15.90
N THR A 170 -3.37 9.15 15.98
CA THR A 170 -2.21 8.31 15.65
C THR A 170 -2.38 7.66 14.28
N GLY A 171 -1.28 7.37 13.63
CA GLY A 171 -1.21 6.47 12.49
C GLY A 171 0.01 5.57 12.60
N GLU A 172 -0.08 4.38 12.02
CA GLU A 172 0.90 3.32 12.23
C GLU A 172 1.31 2.70 10.90
N SER A 173 2.61 2.50 10.67
CA SER A 173 3.14 1.75 9.54
C SER A 173 3.95 0.55 10.04
N ALA A 174 3.42 -0.64 9.80
CA ALA A 174 4.05 -1.91 10.18
C ALA A 174 4.76 -2.54 8.98
N CYS A 175 6.09 -2.55 8.98
CA CYS A 175 6.86 -3.19 7.92
C CYS A 175 6.89 -4.71 8.11
N ALA A 176 6.58 -5.46 7.04
CA ALA A 176 6.47 -6.91 7.08
C ALA A 176 7.82 -7.64 7.12
N SER A 177 8.91 -7.01 6.66
CA SER A 177 10.23 -7.64 6.62
C SER A 177 11.35 -6.61 6.93
N PRO A 178 12.30 -6.94 7.84
CA PRO A 178 13.41 -6.05 8.16
C PRO A 178 14.22 -5.60 6.94
N GLU A 179 14.38 -6.46 5.94
CA GLU A 179 15.17 -6.22 4.73
C GLU A 179 14.57 -5.12 3.85
N ASN A 180 13.26 -4.88 3.96
CA ASN A 180 12.52 -3.87 3.21
C ASN A 180 12.13 -2.67 4.08
N PHE A 181 12.69 -2.56 5.29
CA PHE A 181 12.41 -1.45 6.17
C PHE A 181 13.06 -0.17 5.65
N ASP A 182 12.23 0.85 5.43
CA ASP A 182 12.64 2.20 5.11
C ASP A 182 11.90 3.17 6.06
N ALA A 183 12.67 3.85 6.90
CA ALA A 183 12.13 4.74 7.92
C ALA A 183 11.48 6.00 7.34
N GLU A 184 11.86 6.45 6.15
CA GLU A 184 11.22 7.59 5.51
C GLU A 184 9.87 7.19 4.92
N ILE A 185 9.82 6.04 4.24
CA ILE A 185 8.58 5.48 3.71
C ILE A 185 7.61 5.14 4.85
N GLY A 186 8.10 4.52 5.92
CA GLY A 186 7.29 4.21 7.10
C GLY A 186 6.67 5.45 7.75
N ARG A 187 7.42 6.56 7.84
CA ARG A 187 6.89 7.84 8.36
C ARG A 187 5.81 8.44 7.47
N LYS A 188 5.99 8.40 6.14
CA LYS A 188 4.99 8.89 5.18
C LYS A 188 3.67 8.13 5.32
N ILE A 189 3.73 6.79 5.29
CA ILE A 189 2.55 5.94 5.46
C ILE A 189 1.89 6.16 6.82
N ALA A 190 2.68 6.22 7.89
CA ALA A 190 2.13 6.44 9.23
C ALA A 190 1.41 7.80 9.33
N ARG A 191 1.90 8.84 8.65
CA ARG A 191 1.25 10.15 8.56
C ARG A 191 -0.05 10.09 7.76
N GLU A 192 -0.04 9.45 6.60
CA GLU A 192 -1.24 9.24 5.77
C GLU A 192 -2.33 8.50 6.56
N ASN A 193 -1.96 7.40 7.23
CA ASN A 193 -2.87 6.65 8.11
C ASN A 193 -3.46 7.49 9.26
N ALA A 194 -2.71 8.49 9.75
CA ALA A 194 -3.21 9.41 10.76
C ALA A 194 -4.19 10.41 10.14
N ILE A 195 -3.87 10.97 8.96
CA ILE A 195 -4.73 11.89 8.21
C ILE A 195 -6.07 11.24 7.83
N ASP A 196 -6.06 9.98 7.40
CA ASP A 196 -7.26 9.20 7.09
C ASP A 196 -8.24 9.18 8.28
N LYS A 197 -7.72 9.18 9.51
CA LYS A 197 -8.52 9.23 10.74
C LYS A 197 -8.96 10.66 11.10
N VAL A 198 -8.23 11.70 10.68
CA VAL A 198 -8.62 13.11 10.88
C VAL A 198 -9.85 13.48 10.04
N TRP A 199 -9.95 12.97 8.81
CA TRP A 199 -11.06 13.20 7.90
C TRP A 199 -12.45 12.99 8.52
N PRO A 200 -12.81 11.80 9.04
CA PRO A 200 -14.12 11.58 9.65
C PRO A 200 -14.34 12.41 10.92
N LEU A 201 -13.28 12.71 11.69
CA LEU A 201 -13.39 13.57 12.89
C LEU A 201 -13.76 15.00 12.52
N MET A 202 -13.09 15.57 11.52
CA MET A 202 -13.41 16.92 11.04
C MET A 202 -14.74 16.97 10.31
N GLY A 203 -15.11 15.90 9.58
CA GLY A 203 -16.43 15.76 8.98
C GLY A 203 -17.55 15.74 10.02
N TYR A 204 -17.37 15.00 11.11
CA TYR A 204 -18.31 15.00 12.25
C TYR A 204 -18.42 16.40 12.87
N ALA A 205 -17.29 17.03 13.20
CA ALA A 205 -17.27 18.35 13.82
C ALA A 205 -17.93 19.44 12.93
N LEU A 206 -17.74 19.34 11.61
CA LEU A 206 -18.45 20.19 10.66
C LEU A 206 -19.96 19.94 10.70
N LYS A 207 -20.39 18.67 10.66
CA LYS A 207 -21.81 18.33 10.70
C LYS A 207 -22.47 18.77 12.00
N GLU A 208 -21.78 18.62 13.12
CA GLU A 208 -22.24 19.08 14.43
C GLU A 208 -22.49 20.60 14.43
N ARG A 209 -21.54 21.39 13.92
CA ARG A 209 -21.71 22.85 13.75
C ARG A 209 -22.90 23.20 12.87
N LEU A 210 -23.06 22.52 11.73
CA LEU A 210 -24.19 22.75 10.81
C LEU A 210 -25.54 22.29 11.37
N SER A 211 -25.56 21.44 12.40
CA SER A 211 -26.80 20.98 13.04
C SER A 211 -27.24 21.85 14.22
N GLY A 212 -26.32 22.67 14.75
CA GLY A 212 -26.58 23.63 15.82
C GLY A 212 -26.99 25.02 15.32
N GLU A 213 -27.04 25.24 14.01
CA GLU A 213 -27.61 26.41 13.33
C GLU A 213 -29.11 26.22 13.08
#